data_AF-A0A914DHN8-F1
#
_entry.id   AF-A0A914DHN8-F1
#
_cell.length_a   1.000
_cell.length_b   1.000
_cell.length_c   1.000
_cell.angle_alpha   90.00
_cell.angle_beta   90.00
_cell.angle_gamma   90.00
#
_symmetry.space_group_name_H-M   'P 1'
#
loop_
_entity.id
_entity.type
_entity.pdbx_description
1 polymer ?
#
loop_
_entity_poly.entity_id
_entity_poly.type
_entity_poly.pdbx_seq_one_letter_code
_entity_poly.pdbx_strand_id
1 'polypeptide(L)'
;MGDREGAGSLMVTAPAPASVRKIEENDPDLTDEEALEAWRITNGQEWAIERILQEVGRSNGALLADDMGVGKTVQGVEVALRGGFERVLFIALPNTHLGWAARITAQSDGRVTARIMDGSESGRAALKAFRAGEKGFFIAGPHYLMAQDYRSVRVVNPAYRPDQSRREDGTVEAPFVFKRYRTTNVRKGAVRGELELRARKEGVIGPDAEPIIATESERIKFFDYYLKKYPLDAVIADEVHVFAANKFNQMRRTIRAIIRDERTFKLFMSGTWFLNDPDNMWSPSRLVWPGINPATGRNYVDSNHDIWRDRFMVREVVTRTDGTAMTTSSGREIKKTAGERVEGGFIATLPCYIRREAADPIPEPE
;
A
#
# COMPACT_ATOMS: atom_id res chain seq x y z
N MET A 1 -43.43 73.53 27.90
CA MET A 1 -43.95 72.21 27.46
C MET A 1 -43.16 71.80 26.24
N GLY A 2 -42.39 70.72 26.35
CA GLY A 2 -41.57 70.18 25.26
C GLY A 2 -40.21 69.71 25.77
N ASP A 3 -40.22 68.62 26.55
CA ASP A 3 -39.03 67.95 27.08
C ASP A 3 -38.16 67.37 25.95
N ARG A 4 -36.85 67.54 26.08
CA ARG A 4 -35.84 66.90 25.22
C ARG A 4 -35.37 65.61 25.91
N GLU A 5 -35.67 64.47 25.30
CA GLU A 5 -35.15 63.16 25.68
C GLU A 5 -33.63 63.09 25.44
N GLY A 6 -32.90 62.65 26.48
CA GLY A 6 -31.47 62.40 26.44
C GLY A 6 -31.16 60.99 25.96
N ALA A 7 -30.28 60.88 24.96
CA ALA A 7 -29.73 59.62 24.49
C ALA A 7 -28.71 59.06 25.52
N GLY A 8 -29.08 57.95 26.17
CA GLY A 8 -28.18 57.16 27.00
C GLY A 8 -27.26 56.29 26.13
N SER A 9 -25.96 56.60 26.14
CA SER A 9 -24.91 55.80 25.51
C SER A 9 -24.64 54.54 26.34
N LEU A 10 -25.18 53.40 25.92
CA LEU A 10 -24.82 52.07 26.43
C LEU A 10 -23.38 51.73 26.00
N MET A 11 -22.43 51.91 26.90
CA MET A 11 -21.08 51.33 26.75
C MET A 11 -21.18 49.82 26.90
N VAL A 12 -21.15 49.09 25.78
CA VAL A 12 -20.92 47.65 25.75
C VAL A 12 -19.46 47.41 26.08
N THR A 13 -19.16 47.03 27.31
CA THR A 13 -17.83 46.57 27.71
C THR A 13 -17.54 45.24 27.01
N ALA A 14 -16.50 45.19 26.19
CA ALA A 14 -16.02 43.96 25.58
C ALA A 14 -15.68 42.92 26.68
N PRO A 15 -16.06 41.64 26.50
CA PRO A 15 -15.73 40.61 27.47
C PRO A 15 -14.20 40.51 27.61
N ALA A 16 -13.74 40.39 28.85
CA ALA A 16 -12.33 40.17 29.14
C ALA A 16 -11.85 38.89 28.43
N PRO A 17 -10.64 38.89 27.83
CA PRO A 17 -10.12 37.69 27.17
C PRO A 17 -10.02 36.56 28.19
N ALA A 18 -10.56 35.39 27.82
CA ALA A 18 -10.49 34.20 28.66
C ALA A 18 -9.01 33.90 29.00
N SER A 19 -8.73 33.66 30.28
CA SER A 19 -7.39 33.30 30.72
C SER A 19 -6.95 32.01 30.04
N VAL A 20 -5.92 32.08 29.20
CA VAL A 20 -5.32 30.91 28.54
C VAL A 20 -4.83 29.95 29.63
N ARG A 21 -5.48 28.79 29.76
CA ARG A 21 -5.06 27.72 30.69
C ARG A 21 -3.65 27.29 30.33
N LYS A 22 -2.77 27.16 31.33
CA LYS A 22 -1.43 26.61 31.13
C LYS A 22 -1.55 25.10 31.00
N ILE A 23 -1.37 24.58 29.80
CA ILE A 23 -1.52 23.15 29.49
C ILE A 23 -0.23 22.41 29.93
N GLU A 24 -0.31 21.58 30.97
CA GLU A 24 0.81 20.74 31.43
C GLU A 24 1.09 19.59 30.48
N GLU A 25 2.33 19.08 30.37
CA GLU A 25 2.81 18.09 29.37
C GLU A 25 1.92 16.85 29.19
N ASN A 26 1.21 16.41 30.23
CA ASN A 26 0.31 15.25 30.22
C ASN A 26 -1.09 15.58 30.76
N ASP A 27 -1.63 16.75 30.41
CA ASP A 27 -2.97 17.18 30.84
C ASP A 27 -4.05 16.22 30.27
N PRO A 28 -4.70 15.37 31.11
CA PRO A 28 -5.67 14.38 30.65
C PRO A 28 -7.00 15.02 30.24
N ASP A 29 -7.22 16.29 30.60
CA ASP A 29 -8.46 17.02 30.35
C ASP A 29 -8.41 17.82 29.04
N LEU A 30 -7.34 17.67 28.25
CA LEU A 30 -7.24 18.32 26.94
C LEU A 30 -8.36 17.85 26.02
N THR A 31 -9.08 18.80 25.47
CA THR A 31 -9.95 18.53 24.32
C THR A 31 -9.11 18.15 23.11
N ASP A 32 -9.68 17.42 22.16
CA ASP A 32 -9.00 17.04 20.93
C ASP A 32 -8.52 18.28 20.14
N GLU A 33 -9.26 19.39 20.21
CA GLU A 33 -8.91 20.68 19.60
C GLU A 33 -7.68 21.32 20.26
N GLU A 34 -7.66 21.43 21.59
CA GLU A 34 -6.50 21.96 22.32
C GLU A 34 -5.26 21.06 22.17
N ALA A 35 -5.45 19.74 22.13
CA ALA A 35 -4.36 18.80 21.87
C ALA A 35 -3.77 18.98 20.47
N LEU A 36 -4.62 19.18 19.45
CA LEU A 36 -4.18 19.47 18.09
C LEU A 36 -3.39 20.79 18.02
N GLU A 37 -3.89 21.86 18.66
CA GLU A 37 -3.19 23.16 18.72
C GLU A 37 -1.83 23.06 19.42
N ALA A 38 -1.75 22.25 20.47
CA ALA A 38 -0.53 22.01 21.23
C ALA A 38 0.40 20.95 20.60
N TRP A 39 0.07 20.42 19.42
CA TRP A 39 0.81 19.35 18.74
C TRP A 39 0.95 18.07 19.58
N ARG A 40 -0.08 17.76 20.37
CA ARG A 40 -0.14 16.60 21.26
C ARG A 40 -1.03 15.49 20.71
N ILE A 41 -0.86 14.33 21.32
CA ILE A 41 -1.70 13.17 21.05
C ILE A 41 -3.07 13.44 21.66
N THR A 42 -4.12 13.33 20.86
CA THR A 42 -5.49 13.48 21.33
C THR A 42 -5.95 12.22 22.08
N ASN A 43 -6.99 12.31 22.90
CA ASN A 43 -7.52 11.15 23.63
C ASN A 43 -7.97 10.03 22.67
N GLY A 44 -8.57 10.41 21.54
CA GLY A 44 -8.90 9.44 20.49
C GLY A 44 -7.67 8.77 19.87
N GLN A 45 -6.58 9.52 19.66
CA GLN A 45 -5.33 8.96 19.14
C GLN A 45 -4.67 8.04 20.15
N GLU A 46 -4.65 8.42 21.43
CA GLU A 46 -4.10 7.62 22.53
C GLU A 46 -4.85 6.28 22.66
N TRP A 47 -6.19 6.30 22.65
CA TRP A 47 -6.98 5.07 22.62
C TRP A 47 -6.61 4.16 21.43
N ALA A 48 -6.45 4.75 20.23
CA ALA A 48 -6.10 3.98 19.05
C ALA A 48 -4.69 3.37 19.15
N ILE A 49 -3.72 4.12 19.66
CA ILE A 49 -2.34 3.66 19.90
C ILE A 49 -2.35 2.49 20.87
N GLU A 50 -3.00 2.63 22.03
CA GLU A 50 -3.06 1.58 23.05
C GLU A 50 -3.80 0.34 22.53
N ARG A 51 -4.89 0.52 21.79
CA ARG A 51 -5.61 -0.59 21.14
C ARG A 51 -4.71 -1.34 20.15
N ILE A 52 -3.89 -0.64 19.37
CA ILE A 52 -2.93 -1.24 18.43
C ILE A 52 -1.83 -1.99 19.18
N LEU A 53 -1.26 -1.39 20.23
CA LEU A 53 -0.17 -1.98 21.02
C LEU A 53 -0.59 -3.28 21.72
N GLN A 54 -1.86 -3.41 22.11
CA GLN A 54 -2.41 -4.67 22.65
C GLN A 54 -2.33 -5.85 21.67
N GLU A 55 -2.14 -5.62 20.38
CA GLU A 55 -1.99 -6.69 19.38
C GLU A 55 -0.56 -7.22 19.25
N VAL A 56 0.43 -6.55 19.85
CA VAL A 56 1.82 -7.01 19.87
C VAL A 56 1.90 -8.32 20.66
N GLY A 57 2.43 -9.36 20.02
CA GLY A 57 2.48 -10.72 20.56
C GLY A 57 1.16 -11.49 20.50
N ARG A 58 0.04 -10.87 20.08
CA ARG A 58 -1.27 -11.52 19.93
C ARG A 58 -1.55 -11.82 18.47
N SER A 59 -2.19 -10.90 17.73
CA SER A 59 -2.39 -11.06 16.29
C SER A 59 -1.21 -10.55 15.45
N ASN A 60 -0.30 -9.77 16.07
CA ASN A 60 0.83 -9.10 15.42
C ASN A 60 0.43 -8.23 14.23
N GLY A 61 -0.78 -7.67 14.23
CA GLY A 61 -1.26 -6.87 13.11
C GLY A 61 -2.40 -5.93 13.46
N ALA A 62 -2.40 -4.76 12.84
CA ALA A 62 -3.47 -3.77 12.91
C ALA A 62 -3.66 -3.06 11.56
N LEU A 63 -4.91 -2.68 11.29
CA LEU A 63 -5.28 -1.85 10.16
C LEU A 63 -5.87 -0.52 10.67
N LEU A 64 -5.13 0.57 10.48
CA LEU A 64 -5.52 1.93 10.84
C LEU A 64 -6.11 2.65 9.63
N ALA A 65 -7.43 2.61 9.54
CA ALA A 65 -8.21 3.14 8.43
C ALA A 65 -8.85 4.49 8.73
N ASP A 66 -8.35 5.26 9.69
CA ASP A 66 -8.86 6.61 9.97
C ASP A 66 -8.88 7.51 8.72
N ASP A 67 -9.77 8.50 8.74
CA ASP A 67 -9.80 9.55 7.74
C ASP A 67 -8.51 10.36 7.64
N MET A 68 -8.37 11.06 6.52
CA MET A 68 -7.29 12.02 6.33
C MET A 68 -7.44 13.14 7.37
N GLY A 69 -6.32 13.61 7.93
CA GLY A 69 -6.34 14.64 8.97
C GLY A 69 -6.40 14.14 10.42
N VAL A 70 -6.86 12.91 10.67
CA VAL A 70 -6.98 12.34 12.04
C VAL A 70 -5.63 12.02 12.72
N GLY A 71 -4.51 12.25 12.03
CA GLY A 71 -3.16 12.09 12.58
C GLY A 71 -2.63 10.66 12.57
N LYS A 72 -2.90 9.89 11.51
CA LYS A 72 -2.36 8.53 11.33
C LYS A 72 -0.83 8.46 11.45
N THR A 73 -0.12 9.46 10.91
CA THR A 73 1.33 9.54 11.00
C THR A 73 1.81 9.61 12.45
N VAL A 74 1.16 10.44 13.28
CA VAL A 74 1.49 10.57 14.71
C VAL A 74 1.30 9.23 15.42
N GLN A 75 0.16 8.58 15.19
CA GLN A 75 -0.14 7.27 15.79
C GLN A 75 0.83 6.18 15.32
N GLY A 76 1.17 6.13 14.04
CA GLY A 76 2.11 5.16 13.50
C GLY A 76 3.51 5.30 14.12
N VAL A 77 3.98 6.53 14.34
CA VAL A 77 5.24 6.78 15.04
C VAL A 77 5.17 6.38 16.52
N GLU A 78 4.09 6.72 17.24
CA GLU A 78 3.93 6.32 18.65
C GLU A 78 3.90 4.80 18.81
N VAL A 79 3.17 4.10 17.95
CA VAL A 79 3.15 2.62 17.95
C VAL A 79 4.57 2.08 17.75
N ALA A 80 5.37 2.70 16.87
CA ALA A 80 6.77 2.28 16.65
C ALA A 80 7.63 2.49 17.90
N LEU A 81 7.50 3.64 18.56
CA LEU A 81 8.32 4.03 19.70
C LEU A 81 7.94 3.29 20.98
N ARG A 82 6.63 3.20 21.26
CA ARG A 82 6.09 2.57 22.48
C ARG A 82 6.05 1.05 22.40
N GLY A 83 6.01 0.49 21.19
CA GLY A 83 5.98 -0.96 20.96
C GLY A 83 7.28 -1.69 21.33
N GLY A 84 8.33 -0.99 21.74
CA GLY A 84 9.61 -1.58 22.11
C GLY A 84 10.37 -2.21 20.94
N PHE A 85 10.04 -1.82 19.71
CA PHE A 85 10.66 -2.35 18.50
C PHE A 85 12.04 -1.73 18.28
N GLU A 86 13.03 -2.56 17.96
CA GLU A 86 14.41 -2.10 17.75
C GLU A 86 14.74 -1.95 16.27
N ARG A 87 14.11 -2.75 15.41
CA ARG A 87 14.33 -2.75 13.96
C ARG A 87 13.01 -2.62 13.22
N VAL A 88 12.72 -1.39 12.80
CA VAL A 88 11.43 -0.98 12.23
C VAL A 88 11.63 -0.55 10.78
N LEU A 89 10.72 -0.98 9.90
CA LEU A 89 10.64 -0.47 8.53
C LEU A 89 9.34 0.30 8.32
N PHE A 90 9.47 1.58 8.00
CA PHE A 90 8.40 2.42 7.48
C PHE A 90 8.39 2.32 5.96
N ILE A 91 7.22 2.05 5.40
CA ILE A 91 6.97 2.00 3.96
C ILE A 91 6.00 3.13 3.64
N ALA A 92 6.51 4.19 3.03
CA ALA A 92 5.73 5.40 2.77
C ALA A 92 6.05 5.97 1.39
N LEU A 93 5.20 6.86 0.87
CA LEU A 93 5.43 7.48 -0.44
C LEU A 93 6.69 8.36 -0.42
N PRO A 94 7.49 8.42 -1.50
CA PRO A 94 8.80 9.11 -1.50
C PRO A 94 8.76 10.56 -1.01
N ASN A 95 7.72 11.31 -1.37
CA ASN A 95 7.52 12.71 -0.97
C ASN A 95 7.20 12.89 0.54
N THR A 96 6.89 11.81 1.26
CA THR A 96 6.55 11.84 2.69
C THR A 96 7.71 11.40 3.59
N HIS A 97 8.81 10.89 3.04
CA HIS A 97 9.91 10.31 3.83
C HIS A 97 10.52 11.30 4.83
N LEU A 98 10.74 12.54 4.41
CA LEU A 98 11.26 13.59 5.30
C LEU A 98 10.27 13.95 6.41
N GLY A 99 8.97 13.96 6.10
CA GLY A 99 7.91 14.18 7.08
C GLY A 99 7.88 13.08 8.14
N TRP A 100 7.97 11.82 7.72
CA TRP A 100 8.10 10.66 8.62
C TRP A 100 9.37 10.75 9.48
N ALA A 101 10.53 11.04 8.87
CA ALA A 101 11.79 11.16 9.60
C ALA A 101 11.76 12.27 10.65
N ALA A 102 11.30 13.47 10.27
CA ALA A 102 11.15 14.60 11.18
C ALA A 102 10.21 14.27 12.33
N ARG A 103 9.10 13.58 12.04
CA ARG A 103 8.11 13.19 13.04
C ARG A 103 8.65 12.16 14.03
N ILE A 104 9.38 11.14 13.55
CA ILE A 104 10.08 10.15 14.40
C ILE A 104 11.07 10.85 15.34
N THR A 105 11.87 11.77 14.81
CA THR A 105 12.84 12.53 15.61
C THR A 105 12.14 13.42 16.64
N ALA A 106 11.07 14.11 16.25
CA ALA A 106 10.31 14.96 17.17
C ALA A 106 9.67 14.16 18.32
N GLN A 107 8.92 13.08 18.02
CA GLN A 107 8.21 12.28 19.03
C GLN A 107 9.13 11.40 19.89
N SER A 108 10.40 11.26 19.50
CA SER A 108 11.40 10.57 20.30
C SER A 108 12.33 11.53 21.06
N ASP A 109 12.05 12.84 21.06
CA ASP A 109 12.92 13.86 21.67
C ASP A 109 14.36 13.81 21.14
N GLY A 110 14.51 13.50 19.86
CA GLY A 110 15.81 13.32 19.20
C GLY A 110 16.51 11.99 19.47
N ARG A 111 15.94 11.10 20.31
CA ARG A 111 16.55 9.79 20.62
C ARG A 111 16.62 8.86 19.42
N VAL A 112 15.68 8.98 18.47
CA VAL A 112 15.62 8.15 17.27
C VAL A 112 15.78 9.02 16.02
N THR A 113 16.76 8.66 15.20
CA THR A 113 16.93 9.22 13.86
C THR A 113 16.68 8.15 12.82
N ALA A 114 15.69 8.36 11.96
CA ALA A 114 15.34 7.42 10.91
C ALA A 114 16.34 7.49 9.74
N ARG A 115 16.64 6.34 9.15
CA ARG A 115 17.52 6.20 7.98
C ARG A 115 16.68 5.97 6.73
N ILE A 116 16.71 6.93 5.82
CA ILE A 116 15.96 6.84 4.56
C ILE A 116 16.75 5.98 3.58
N MET A 117 16.12 4.97 2.99
CA MET A 117 16.69 4.11 1.95
C MET A 117 16.19 4.56 0.58
N ASP A 118 17.12 5.07 -0.22
CA ASP A 118 16.88 5.55 -1.58
C ASP A 118 18.12 5.37 -2.47
N GLY A 119 18.13 6.04 -3.63
CA GLY A 119 19.23 6.00 -4.58
C GLY A 119 20.43 6.90 -4.23
N SER A 120 20.36 7.72 -3.18
CA SER A 120 21.45 8.61 -2.75
C SER A 120 22.59 7.81 -2.10
N GLU A 121 23.74 8.46 -1.87
CA GLU A 121 24.84 7.83 -1.13
C GLU A 121 24.42 7.45 0.29
N SER A 122 23.76 8.36 1.00
CA SER A 122 23.22 8.12 2.34
C SER A 122 22.18 6.99 2.34
N GLY A 123 21.33 6.92 1.32
CA GLY A 123 20.32 5.88 1.20
C GLY A 123 20.87 4.50 0.88
N ARG A 124 21.93 4.43 0.06
CA ARG A 124 22.68 3.17 -0.16
C ARG A 124 23.39 2.71 1.11
N ALA A 125 23.93 3.64 1.90
CA ALA A 125 24.51 3.33 3.21
C ALA A 125 23.43 2.80 4.18
N ALA A 126 22.24 3.41 4.20
CA ALA A 126 21.09 2.94 4.98
C ALA A 126 20.65 1.53 4.57
N LEU A 127 20.56 1.23 3.26
CA LEU A 127 20.26 -0.11 2.77
C LEU A 127 21.33 -1.13 3.17
N LYS A 128 22.62 -0.74 3.15
CA LYS A 128 23.71 -1.60 3.61
C LYS A 128 23.56 -1.94 5.10
N ALA A 129 23.27 -0.95 5.94
CA ALA A 129 22.99 -1.14 7.36
C ALA A 129 21.76 -2.05 7.59
N PHE A 130 20.67 -1.81 6.83
CA PHE A 130 19.48 -2.64 6.86
C PHE A 130 19.82 -4.10 6.56
N ARG A 131 20.61 -4.38 5.52
CA ARG A 131 21.04 -5.75 5.16
C ARG A 131 21.95 -6.40 6.20
N ALA A 132 22.74 -5.61 6.91
CA ALA A 132 23.62 -6.08 7.97
C ALA A 132 22.87 -6.47 9.25
N GLY A 133 21.56 -6.17 9.32
CA GLY A 133 20.74 -6.45 10.49
C GLY A 133 20.90 -5.40 11.59
N GLU A 134 21.41 -4.20 11.26
CA GLU A 134 21.53 -3.13 12.24
C GLU A 134 20.16 -2.72 12.79
N LYS A 135 20.11 -2.52 14.11
CA LYS A 135 18.96 -1.91 14.80
C LYS A 135 18.79 -0.47 14.32
N GLY A 136 17.56 0.00 14.34
CA GLY A 136 17.19 1.34 13.94
C GLY A 136 15.91 1.39 13.11
N PHE A 137 15.47 2.62 12.86
CA PHE A 137 14.25 2.90 12.10
C PHE A 137 14.65 3.21 10.66
N PHE A 138 14.08 2.49 9.71
CA PHE A 138 14.36 2.64 8.29
C PHE A 138 13.11 3.12 7.57
N ILE A 139 13.25 4.00 6.59
CA ILE A 139 12.14 4.47 5.76
C ILE A 139 12.44 4.13 4.30
N ALA A 140 11.48 3.59 3.56
CA ALA A 140 11.65 3.32 2.13
C ALA A 140 10.38 3.50 1.33
N GLY A 141 10.54 3.83 0.05
CA GLY A 141 9.44 3.88 -0.90
C GLY A 141 9.05 2.50 -1.40
N PRO A 142 7.77 2.23 -1.71
CA PRO A 142 7.34 0.93 -2.23
C PRO A 142 8.09 0.57 -3.52
N HIS A 143 8.18 1.49 -4.48
CA HIS A 143 8.90 1.25 -5.73
C HIS A 143 10.40 1.00 -5.52
N TYR A 144 11.02 1.67 -4.54
CA TYR A 144 12.43 1.43 -4.21
C TYR A 144 12.65 0.02 -3.69
N LEU A 145 11.80 -0.45 -2.76
CA LEU A 145 11.84 -1.82 -2.25
C LEU A 145 11.61 -2.83 -3.38
N MET A 146 10.61 -2.61 -4.24
CA MET A 146 10.37 -3.48 -5.40
C MET A 146 11.62 -3.56 -6.30
N ALA A 147 12.28 -2.44 -6.57
CA ALA A 147 13.50 -2.41 -7.38
C ALA A 147 14.68 -3.19 -6.74
N GLN A 148 14.69 -3.38 -5.41
CA GLN A 148 15.67 -4.26 -4.76
C GLN A 148 15.30 -5.74 -4.90
N ASP A 149 14.02 -6.10 -5.03
CA ASP A 149 13.55 -7.50 -5.05
C ASP A 149 13.43 -8.08 -6.47
N TYR A 150 13.61 -7.24 -7.50
CA TYR A 150 13.46 -7.59 -8.91
C TYR A 150 14.63 -7.09 -9.75
N ARG A 151 14.94 -7.82 -10.83
CA ARG A 151 15.84 -7.37 -11.90
C ARG A 151 15.14 -7.45 -13.25
N SER A 152 15.51 -6.56 -14.16
CA SER A 152 15.06 -6.61 -15.54
C SER A 152 15.90 -7.61 -16.33
N VAL A 153 15.27 -8.63 -16.91
CA VAL A 153 15.92 -9.59 -17.80
C VAL A 153 15.39 -9.42 -19.22
N ARG A 154 16.31 -9.48 -20.19
CA ARG A 154 15.96 -9.50 -21.61
C ARG A 154 15.55 -10.93 -21.96
N VAL A 155 14.30 -11.09 -22.37
CA VAL A 155 13.75 -12.37 -22.80
C VAL A 155 13.37 -12.23 -24.26
N VAL A 156 13.72 -13.23 -25.08
CA VAL A 156 13.22 -13.29 -26.45
C VAL A 156 11.72 -13.46 -26.36
N ASN A 157 10.96 -12.47 -26.84
CA ASN A 157 9.50 -12.47 -26.77
C ASN A 157 8.99 -13.71 -27.51
N PRO A 158 8.43 -14.71 -26.82
CA PRO A 158 7.74 -15.77 -27.52
C PRO A 158 6.49 -15.09 -28.10
N ALA A 159 6.48 -14.83 -29.42
CA ALA A 159 5.17 -14.71 -30.06
C ALA A 159 4.48 -16.00 -29.67
N TYR A 160 3.30 -15.91 -29.08
CA TYR A 160 2.55 -17.11 -28.72
C TYR A 160 3.17 -17.92 -27.56
N ARG A 161 2.38 -18.11 -26.50
CA ARG A 161 2.48 -19.38 -25.76
C ARG A 161 1.94 -20.44 -26.73
N PRO A 162 2.76 -21.35 -27.29
CA PRO A 162 2.18 -22.47 -28.02
C PRO A 162 1.28 -23.20 -27.04
N ASP A 163 0.10 -23.58 -27.50
CA ASP A 163 -0.62 -24.69 -26.89
C ASP A 163 0.42 -25.80 -26.62
N GLN A 164 0.51 -26.27 -25.37
CA GLN A 164 1.48 -27.30 -24.97
C GLN A 164 1.15 -28.69 -25.56
N SER A 165 0.32 -28.76 -26.60
CA SER A 165 0.17 -29.95 -27.42
C SER A 165 1.50 -30.27 -28.12
N ARG A 166 2.32 -31.10 -27.47
CA ARG A 166 3.44 -31.81 -28.11
C ARG A 166 2.92 -32.48 -29.39
N ARG A 167 3.62 -32.31 -30.51
CA ARG A 167 3.49 -33.24 -31.64
C ARG A 167 3.95 -34.63 -31.16
N GLU A 168 3.40 -35.69 -31.74
CA GLU A 168 3.75 -37.08 -31.40
C GLU A 168 5.25 -37.39 -31.60
N ASP A 169 5.97 -36.58 -32.38
CA ASP A 169 7.41 -36.68 -32.63
C ASP A 169 8.30 -35.96 -31.59
N GLY A 170 7.69 -35.28 -30.60
CA GLY A 170 8.41 -34.59 -29.53
C GLY A 170 8.97 -33.20 -29.88
N THR A 171 8.71 -32.67 -31.08
CA THR A 171 9.16 -31.32 -31.48
C THR A 171 8.22 -30.21 -31.00
N VAL A 172 8.79 -29.04 -30.67
CA VAL A 172 8.05 -27.83 -30.28
C VAL A 172 8.30 -26.76 -31.33
N GLU A 173 7.26 -26.36 -32.07
CA GLU A 173 7.31 -25.16 -32.92
C GLU A 173 7.14 -23.92 -32.02
N ALA A 174 8.20 -23.12 -31.88
CA ALA A 174 8.12 -21.81 -31.26
C ALA A 174 8.09 -20.73 -32.37
N PRO A 175 6.95 -20.10 -32.66
CA PRO A 175 6.92 -18.97 -33.58
C PRO A 175 7.50 -17.74 -32.87
N PHE A 176 8.77 -17.41 -33.09
CA PHE A 176 9.32 -16.15 -32.58
C PHE A 176 8.75 -14.96 -33.37
N VAL A 177 8.49 -13.81 -32.71
CA VAL A 177 8.22 -12.55 -33.45
C VAL A 177 9.57 -11.99 -33.88
N PHE A 178 9.73 -11.71 -35.17
CA PHE A 178 10.93 -11.06 -35.70
C PHE A 178 10.61 -9.65 -36.18
N LYS A 179 11.52 -8.70 -35.94
CA LYS A 179 11.58 -7.41 -36.63
C LYS A 179 12.46 -7.55 -37.87
N ARG A 180 12.03 -7.00 -39.01
CA ARG A 180 12.85 -6.91 -40.23
C ARG A 180 13.04 -5.45 -40.60
N TYR A 181 14.29 -5.01 -40.73
CA TYR A 181 14.60 -3.70 -41.30
C TYR A 181 14.62 -3.81 -42.82
N ARG A 182 13.82 -3.01 -43.53
CA ARG A 182 13.89 -2.93 -44.98
C ARG A 182 14.71 -1.70 -45.37
N THR A 183 15.96 -1.90 -45.75
CA THR A 183 16.74 -0.85 -46.43
C THR A 183 16.22 -0.77 -47.86
N THR A 184 15.32 0.18 -48.14
CA THR A 184 14.94 0.48 -49.53
C THR A 184 16.10 1.23 -50.16
N ASN A 185 16.62 0.75 -51.29
CA ASN A 185 17.74 1.38 -51.98
C ASN A 185 17.40 2.85 -52.31
N VAL A 186 18.15 3.74 -51.67
CA VAL A 186 17.97 5.20 -51.73
C VAL A 186 18.73 5.72 -52.94
N ARG A 187 18.07 5.75 -54.11
CA ARG A 187 18.48 6.69 -55.18
C ARG A 187 17.85 8.08 -55.01
N LYS A 188 17.00 8.28 -54.01
CA LYS A 188 16.36 9.58 -53.67
C LYS A 188 16.07 9.64 -52.16
N GLY A 189 16.88 10.34 -51.38
CA GLY A 189 16.61 10.79 -49.98
C GLY A 189 16.06 9.74 -49.00
N ALA A 190 16.89 9.24 -48.08
CA ALA A 190 16.51 8.19 -47.13
C ALA A 190 15.66 8.75 -45.97
N VAL A 191 14.51 8.11 -45.70
CA VAL A 191 13.87 8.14 -44.37
C VAL A 191 13.79 6.70 -43.88
N ARG A 192 14.45 6.41 -42.74
CA ARG A 192 14.43 5.10 -42.09
C ARG A 192 13.10 4.96 -41.34
N GLY A 193 12.08 4.38 -41.99
CA GLY A 193 10.81 4.07 -41.34
C GLY A 193 10.83 2.69 -40.68
N GLU A 194 10.53 2.61 -39.39
CA GLU A 194 10.19 1.35 -38.72
C GLU A 194 8.78 0.90 -39.15
N LEU A 195 8.63 -0.37 -39.50
CA LEU A 195 7.33 -0.97 -39.82
C LEU A 195 7.20 -2.27 -39.02
N GLU A 196 6.29 -2.29 -38.04
CA GLU A 196 5.93 -3.52 -37.33
C GLU A 196 5.13 -4.44 -38.27
N LEU A 197 5.75 -5.53 -38.73
CA LEU A 197 5.04 -6.58 -39.45
C LEU A 197 4.41 -7.56 -38.46
N ARG A 198 3.09 -7.77 -38.56
CA ARG A 198 2.44 -8.93 -37.94
C ARG A 198 2.96 -10.19 -38.62
N ALA A 199 3.36 -11.20 -37.84
CA ALA A 199 3.80 -12.49 -38.35
C ALA A 199 2.77 -13.04 -39.34
N ARG A 200 3.11 -13.08 -40.63
CA ARG A 200 2.37 -13.89 -41.60
C ARG A 200 2.77 -15.35 -41.39
N LYS A 201 1.80 -16.25 -41.60
CA LYS A 201 1.90 -17.72 -41.56
C LYS A 201 3.31 -18.24 -41.87
N GLU A 202 3.71 -19.22 -41.05
CA GLU A 202 4.84 -20.15 -41.14
C GLU A 202 5.74 -20.07 -42.38
N GLY A 203 7.04 -20.00 -42.10
CA GLY A 203 8.08 -20.46 -43.00
C GLY A 203 8.79 -19.34 -43.76
N VAL A 204 10.10 -19.27 -43.57
CA VAL A 204 11.06 -18.40 -44.27
C VAL A 204 11.09 -16.95 -43.76
N ILE A 205 11.61 -16.82 -42.54
CA ILE A 205 12.27 -15.61 -42.07
C ILE A 205 13.62 -15.50 -42.81
N GLY A 206 13.86 -14.40 -43.52
CA GLY A 206 15.14 -14.16 -44.20
C GLY A 206 16.31 -13.95 -43.22
N PRO A 207 17.58 -13.99 -43.67
CA PRO A 207 18.77 -13.91 -42.82
C PRO A 207 18.91 -12.61 -41.98
N ASP A 208 18.07 -11.60 -42.23
CA ASP A 208 18.15 -10.25 -41.65
C ASP A 208 17.11 -9.97 -40.56
N ALA A 209 16.53 -11.00 -39.95
CA ALA A 209 15.44 -10.83 -38.98
C ALA A 209 15.95 -10.96 -37.54
N GLU A 210 15.73 -9.93 -36.73
CA GLU A 210 16.13 -9.92 -35.32
C GLU A 210 14.92 -10.30 -34.44
N PRO A 211 15.11 -11.16 -33.43
CA PRO A 211 14.04 -11.49 -32.49
C PRO A 211 13.58 -10.25 -31.72
N ILE A 212 12.28 -10.10 -31.48
CA ILE A 212 11.78 -9.08 -30.55
C ILE A 212 12.26 -9.44 -29.14
N ILE A 213 13.13 -8.62 -28.58
CA ILE A 213 13.54 -8.74 -27.19
C ILE A 213 12.50 -8.02 -26.33
N ALA A 214 11.79 -8.77 -25.51
CA ALA A 214 10.97 -8.23 -24.42
C ALA A 214 11.83 -8.05 -23.17
N THR A 215 11.41 -7.13 -22.30
CA THR A 215 11.98 -7.03 -20.94
C THR A 215 10.97 -7.61 -19.97
N GLU A 216 11.37 -8.64 -19.24
CA GLU A 216 10.58 -9.23 -18.16
C GLU A 216 11.21 -8.89 -16.80
N SER A 217 10.37 -8.84 -15.76
CA SER A 217 10.83 -8.67 -14.37
C SER A 217 11.04 -10.04 -13.73
N GLU A 218 12.28 -10.35 -13.38
CA GLU A 218 12.63 -11.56 -12.64
C GLU A 218 12.80 -11.23 -11.15
N ARG A 219 12.14 -12.00 -10.29
CA ARG A 219 12.23 -11.81 -8.83
C ARG A 219 13.51 -12.45 -8.29
N ILE A 220 14.40 -11.65 -7.71
CA ILE A 220 15.69 -12.11 -7.16
C ILE A 220 15.64 -12.45 -5.66
N LYS A 221 14.47 -12.29 -5.02
CA LYS A 221 14.22 -12.70 -3.62
C LYS A 221 15.18 -12.05 -2.62
N PHE A 222 15.52 -10.79 -2.85
CA PHE A 222 16.44 -10.03 -2.03
C PHE A 222 16.01 -10.03 -0.55
N PHE A 223 14.74 -9.70 -0.28
CA PHE A 223 14.26 -9.60 1.10
C PHE A 223 14.12 -10.97 1.77
N ASP A 224 13.68 -12.00 1.04
CA ASP A 224 13.60 -13.37 1.55
C ASP A 224 14.96 -13.85 2.08
N TYR A 225 16.07 -13.46 1.45
CA TYR A 225 17.40 -13.83 1.88
C TYR A 225 17.83 -13.11 3.16
N TYR A 226 17.79 -11.77 3.18
CA TYR A 226 18.31 -10.99 4.31
C TYR A 226 17.40 -11.06 5.54
N LEU A 227 16.08 -11.04 5.34
CA LEU A 227 15.13 -10.99 6.45
C LEU A 227 14.90 -12.34 7.13
N LYS A 228 15.29 -13.44 6.46
CA LYS A 228 15.41 -14.75 7.13
C LYS A 228 16.50 -14.73 8.21
N LYS A 229 17.62 -14.03 7.97
CA LYS A 229 18.74 -13.95 8.91
C LYS A 229 18.51 -12.88 9.97
N TYR A 230 17.98 -11.74 9.55
CA TYR A 230 17.72 -10.60 10.40
C TYR A 230 16.24 -10.21 10.20
N PRO A 231 15.30 -10.73 11.01
CA PRO A 231 13.90 -10.34 10.91
C PRO A 231 13.69 -8.89 11.37
N LEU A 232 12.56 -8.31 10.96
CA LEU A 232 12.08 -7.02 11.46
C LEU A 232 11.20 -7.24 12.67
N ASP A 233 11.25 -6.30 13.61
CA ASP A 233 10.34 -6.30 14.75
C ASP A 233 8.98 -5.73 14.34
N ALA A 234 8.98 -4.68 13.52
CA ALA A 234 7.76 -4.06 12.99
C ALA A 234 7.90 -3.54 11.55
N VAL A 235 6.76 -3.54 10.85
CA VAL A 235 6.57 -2.87 9.57
C VAL A 235 5.36 -1.96 9.66
N ILE A 236 5.56 -0.69 9.36
CA ILE A 236 4.52 0.34 9.35
C ILE A 236 4.37 0.83 7.91
N ALA A 237 3.21 0.62 7.31
CA ALA A 237 2.98 0.86 5.90
C ALA A 237 1.91 1.92 5.71
N ASP A 238 2.30 3.08 5.19
CA ASP A 238 1.45 4.22 4.89
C ASP A 238 0.89 4.13 3.46
N GLU A 239 -0.31 4.66 3.25
CA GLU A 239 -1.04 4.61 1.98
C GLU A 239 -1.06 3.22 1.32
N VAL A 240 -1.36 2.20 2.13
CA VAL A 240 -1.22 0.80 1.72
C VAL A 240 -2.06 0.42 0.50
N HIS A 241 -3.14 1.16 0.22
CA HIS A 241 -3.96 0.96 -0.97
C HIS A 241 -3.16 1.08 -2.27
N VAL A 242 -2.13 1.94 -2.30
CA VAL A 242 -1.33 2.23 -3.51
C VAL A 242 -0.56 1.00 -3.99
N PHE A 243 -0.10 0.13 -3.08
CA PHE A 243 0.80 -0.97 -3.41
C PHE A 243 0.34 -2.35 -2.96
N ALA A 244 -0.65 -2.44 -2.06
CA ALA A 244 -1.11 -3.69 -1.50
C ALA A 244 -2.56 -4.06 -1.86
N ALA A 245 -3.39 -3.13 -2.37
CA ALA A 245 -4.79 -3.43 -2.73
C ALA A 245 -4.89 -4.51 -3.81
N ASN A 246 -4.14 -4.37 -4.91
CA ASN A 246 -4.16 -5.35 -5.99
C ASN A 246 -3.33 -6.60 -5.61
N LYS A 247 -4.01 -7.75 -5.46
CA LYS A 247 -3.40 -9.05 -5.13
C LYS A 247 -2.32 -9.54 -6.11
N PHE A 248 -2.32 -9.04 -7.35
CA PHE A 248 -1.38 -9.42 -8.40
C PHE A 248 -0.16 -8.48 -8.51
N ASN A 249 -0.16 -7.36 -7.78
CA ASN A 249 0.94 -6.39 -7.83
C ASN A 249 2.28 -7.04 -7.42
N GLN A 250 3.35 -6.76 -8.16
CA GLN A 250 4.71 -7.20 -7.82
C GLN A 250 5.13 -6.69 -6.44
N MET A 251 4.80 -5.43 -6.13
CA MET A 251 5.12 -4.83 -4.84
C MET A 251 4.47 -5.59 -3.68
N ARG A 252 3.24 -6.08 -3.84
CA ARG A 252 2.60 -6.94 -2.83
C ARG A 252 3.42 -8.21 -2.54
N ARG A 253 4.04 -8.81 -3.56
CA ARG A 253 4.92 -9.98 -3.38
C ARG A 253 6.18 -9.61 -2.62
N THR A 254 6.76 -8.43 -2.89
CA THR A 254 7.88 -7.87 -2.13
C THR A 254 7.50 -7.64 -0.67
N ILE A 255 6.36 -6.99 -0.40
CA ILE A 255 5.85 -6.78 0.96
C ILE A 255 5.66 -8.12 1.68
N ARG A 256 5.05 -9.12 1.02
CA ARG A 256 4.88 -10.46 1.61
C ARG A 256 6.19 -11.10 2.04
N ALA A 257 7.28 -10.87 1.30
CA ALA A 257 8.61 -11.35 1.69
C ALA A 257 9.22 -10.55 2.84
N ILE A 258 8.94 -9.25 2.88
CA ILE A 258 9.36 -8.36 3.99
C ILE A 258 8.72 -8.79 5.31
N ILE A 259 7.41 -9.06 5.32
CA ILE A 259 6.64 -9.37 6.52
C ILE A 259 6.47 -10.89 6.77
N ARG A 260 7.35 -11.71 6.21
CA ARG A 260 7.21 -13.17 6.21
C ARG A 260 7.30 -13.78 7.61
N ASP A 261 8.06 -13.17 8.51
CA ASP A 261 8.13 -13.62 9.91
C ASP A 261 6.81 -13.32 10.61
N GLU A 262 6.21 -14.33 11.24
CA GLU A 262 4.94 -14.21 11.94
C GLU A 262 5.06 -13.34 13.20
N ARG A 263 6.28 -13.18 13.73
CA ARG A 263 6.60 -12.32 14.89
C ARG A 263 6.71 -10.84 14.53
N THR A 264 6.95 -10.51 13.26
CA THR A 264 6.98 -9.11 12.82
C THR A 264 5.60 -8.50 13.05
N PHE A 265 5.53 -7.39 13.76
CA PHE A 265 4.30 -6.61 13.90
C PHE A 265 3.99 -5.86 12.60
N LYS A 266 2.73 -5.84 12.16
CA LYS A 266 2.31 -5.16 10.92
C LYS A 266 1.26 -4.09 11.22
N LEU A 267 1.59 -2.81 11.02
CA LEU A 267 0.63 -1.72 11.04
C LEU A 267 0.43 -1.19 9.63
N PHE A 268 -0.73 -1.44 9.03
CA PHE A 268 -1.07 -0.88 7.73
C PHE A 268 -2.03 0.30 7.91
N MET A 269 -1.78 1.39 7.20
CA MET A 269 -2.50 2.64 7.35
C MET A 269 -3.02 3.11 5.99
N SER A 270 -4.31 3.44 5.93
CA SER A 270 -4.96 4.06 4.75
C SER A 270 -6.46 4.22 5.02
N GLY A 271 -7.00 5.42 4.84
CA GLY A 271 -8.45 5.65 4.92
C GLY A 271 -9.23 4.87 3.86
N THR A 272 -8.66 4.76 2.66
CA THR A 272 -9.27 4.13 1.46
C THR A 272 -8.58 2.82 1.09
N TRP A 273 -8.30 1.97 2.08
CA TRP A 273 -7.44 0.78 1.95
C TRP A 273 -7.91 -0.28 0.94
N PHE A 274 -9.17 -0.23 0.48
CA PHE A 274 -9.73 -1.07 -0.59
C PHE A 274 -10.14 -0.30 -1.87
N LEU A 275 -9.88 1.01 -1.95
CA LEU A 275 -10.28 1.87 -3.08
C LEU A 275 -11.79 1.73 -3.38
N ASN A 276 -12.13 1.58 -4.67
CA ASN A 276 -13.51 1.46 -5.15
C ASN A 276 -13.96 0.01 -5.35
N ASP A 277 -13.13 -0.98 -4.99
CA ASP A 277 -13.42 -2.39 -5.22
C ASP A 277 -13.32 -3.18 -3.90
N PRO A 278 -14.44 -3.65 -3.34
CA PRO A 278 -14.45 -4.46 -2.12
C PRO A 278 -13.56 -5.72 -2.20
N ASP A 279 -13.31 -6.29 -3.39
CA ASP A 279 -12.39 -7.44 -3.54
C ASP A 279 -10.96 -7.08 -3.09
N ASN A 280 -10.59 -5.79 -3.14
CA ASN A 280 -9.27 -5.35 -2.69
C ASN A 280 -9.10 -5.47 -1.18
N MET A 281 -10.17 -5.54 -0.38
CA MET A 281 -10.09 -5.69 1.09
C MET A 281 -9.29 -6.94 1.48
N TRP A 282 -9.40 -8.02 0.70
CA TRP A 282 -8.69 -9.27 1.01
C TRP A 282 -7.18 -9.09 1.09
N SER A 283 -6.61 -8.32 0.15
CA SER A 283 -5.18 -8.31 -0.09
C SER A 283 -4.35 -7.68 1.05
N PRO A 284 -4.60 -6.42 1.49
CA PRO A 284 -3.93 -5.81 2.62
C PRO A 284 -4.25 -6.55 3.92
N SER A 285 -5.50 -6.93 4.20
CA SER A 285 -5.83 -7.67 5.42
C SER A 285 -5.12 -9.02 5.48
N ARG A 286 -4.95 -9.71 4.34
CA ARG A 286 -4.20 -10.98 4.30
C ARG A 286 -2.69 -10.81 4.48
N LEU A 287 -2.15 -9.62 4.19
CA LEU A 287 -0.76 -9.29 4.49
C LEU A 287 -0.59 -9.00 5.99
N VAL A 288 -1.51 -8.26 6.60
CA VAL A 288 -1.49 -7.95 8.03
C VAL A 288 -1.68 -9.21 8.87
N TRP A 289 -2.66 -10.04 8.57
CA TRP A 289 -2.97 -11.25 9.34
C TRP A 289 -2.87 -12.53 8.50
N PRO A 290 -1.65 -13.01 8.23
CA PRO A 290 -1.46 -14.16 7.37
C PRO A 290 -1.67 -15.52 8.06
N GLY A 291 -1.79 -15.53 9.38
CA GLY A 291 -1.79 -16.74 10.20
C GLY A 291 -3.17 -17.21 10.65
N ILE A 292 -3.13 -18.17 11.57
CA ILE A 292 -4.29 -18.79 12.20
C ILE A 292 -4.67 -18.00 13.44
N ASN A 293 -5.96 -17.73 13.59
CA ASN A 293 -6.54 -17.24 14.83
C ASN A 293 -6.52 -18.38 15.87
N PRO A 294 -5.75 -18.22 16.97
CA PRO A 294 -5.60 -19.28 17.97
C PRO A 294 -6.92 -19.61 18.70
N ALA A 295 -7.86 -18.68 18.76
CA ALA A 295 -9.15 -18.90 19.43
C ALA A 295 -10.11 -19.77 18.59
N THR A 296 -10.01 -19.72 17.26
CA THR A 296 -10.95 -20.43 16.36
C THR A 296 -10.31 -21.56 15.56
N GLY A 297 -8.98 -21.63 15.53
CA GLY A 297 -8.24 -22.56 14.67
C GLY A 297 -8.36 -22.28 13.17
N ARG A 298 -9.00 -21.16 12.78
CA ARG A 298 -9.17 -20.73 11.38
C ARG A 298 -8.23 -19.59 11.04
N ASN A 299 -7.91 -19.38 9.77
CA ASN A 299 -7.17 -18.19 9.35
C ASN A 299 -7.94 -16.92 9.74
N TYR A 300 -7.23 -15.87 10.17
CA TYR A 300 -7.84 -14.53 10.33
C TYR A 300 -8.43 -14.04 9.01
N VAL A 301 -7.70 -14.25 7.90
CA VAL A 301 -8.16 -13.99 6.53
C VAL A 301 -7.83 -15.22 5.69
N ASP A 302 -8.82 -15.79 4.99
CA ASP A 302 -8.60 -17.03 4.22
C ASP A 302 -7.46 -16.86 3.21
N SER A 303 -6.58 -17.86 3.11
CA SER A 303 -5.47 -17.85 2.16
C SER A 303 -5.91 -17.98 0.71
N ASN A 304 -7.12 -18.51 0.47
CA ASN A 304 -7.75 -18.57 -0.83
C ASN A 304 -8.76 -17.42 -0.96
N HIS A 305 -8.48 -16.51 -1.89
CA HIS A 305 -9.31 -15.35 -2.19
C HIS A 305 -10.74 -15.73 -2.57
N ASP A 306 -10.95 -16.82 -3.30
CA ASP A 306 -12.30 -17.23 -3.72
C ASP A 306 -13.14 -17.73 -2.55
N ILE A 307 -12.53 -18.47 -1.60
CA ILE A 307 -13.21 -18.89 -0.36
C ILE A 307 -13.59 -17.68 0.48
N TRP A 308 -12.67 -16.72 0.65
CA TRP A 308 -12.95 -15.47 1.35
C TRP A 308 -14.10 -14.70 0.67
N ARG A 309 -14.02 -14.55 -0.65
CA ARG A 309 -15.00 -13.81 -1.45
C ARG A 309 -16.38 -14.46 -1.39
N ASP A 310 -16.46 -15.79 -1.49
CA ASP A 310 -17.73 -16.52 -1.38
C ASP A 310 -18.40 -16.30 -0.01
N ARG A 311 -17.58 -16.20 1.05
CA ARG A 311 -18.04 -15.96 2.42
C ARG A 311 -18.56 -14.54 2.61
N PHE A 312 -17.78 -13.54 2.22
CA PHE A 312 -18.03 -12.14 2.61
C PHE A 312 -18.67 -11.27 1.53
N MET A 313 -18.62 -11.65 0.25
CA MET A 313 -19.00 -10.76 -0.85
C MET A 313 -20.25 -11.24 -1.61
N VAL A 314 -21.00 -10.27 -2.12
CA VAL A 314 -22.05 -10.47 -3.13
C VAL A 314 -21.41 -10.39 -4.51
N ARG A 315 -21.80 -11.34 -5.39
CA ARG A 315 -21.33 -11.37 -6.77
C ARG A 315 -22.49 -11.26 -7.74
N GLU A 316 -22.34 -10.35 -8.70
CA GLU A 316 -23.31 -10.09 -9.74
C GLU A 316 -22.75 -10.49 -11.10
N VAL A 317 -23.63 -10.97 -11.98
CA VAL A 317 -23.27 -11.24 -13.37
C VAL A 317 -23.00 -9.91 -14.07
N VAL A 318 -21.88 -9.81 -14.76
CA VAL A 318 -21.56 -8.65 -15.58
C VAL A 318 -22.38 -8.76 -16.86
N THR A 319 -23.24 -7.78 -17.11
CA THR A 319 -24.04 -7.70 -18.33
C THR A 319 -23.47 -6.68 -19.31
N ARG A 320 -23.63 -6.93 -20.61
CA ARG A 320 -23.41 -5.92 -21.66
C ARG A 320 -24.53 -4.89 -21.66
N THR A 321 -24.39 -3.84 -22.47
CA THR A 321 -25.40 -2.78 -22.66
C THR A 321 -26.76 -3.32 -23.13
N ASP A 322 -26.77 -4.45 -23.85
CA ASP A 322 -27.99 -5.13 -24.32
C ASP A 322 -28.63 -6.07 -23.28
N GLY A 323 -28.09 -6.11 -22.05
CA GLY A 323 -28.53 -6.99 -20.97
C GLY A 323 -27.99 -8.42 -21.04
N THR A 324 -27.22 -8.78 -22.07
CA THR A 324 -26.65 -10.13 -22.18
C THR A 324 -25.53 -10.35 -21.19
N ALA A 325 -25.54 -11.51 -20.51
CA ALA A 325 -24.46 -11.90 -19.60
C ALA A 325 -23.14 -12.01 -20.37
N MET A 326 -22.09 -11.39 -19.86
CA MET A 326 -20.74 -11.60 -20.36
C MET A 326 -20.24 -12.96 -19.92
N THR A 327 -19.67 -13.73 -20.85
CA THR A 327 -19.12 -15.06 -20.57
C THR A 327 -17.64 -15.12 -20.93
N THR A 328 -16.91 -16.00 -20.25
CA THR A 328 -15.55 -16.40 -20.63
C THR A 328 -15.56 -17.18 -21.95
N SER A 329 -14.38 -17.45 -22.51
CA SER A 329 -14.23 -18.36 -23.67
C SER A 329 -14.77 -19.76 -23.41
N SER A 330 -14.85 -20.19 -22.15
CA SER A 330 -15.44 -21.46 -21.72
C SER A 330 -16.95 -21.40 -21.47
N GLY A 331 -17.62 -20.28 -21.79
CA GLY A 331 -19.06 -20.10 -21.62
C GLY A 331 -19.52 -19.85 -20.17
N ARG A 332 -18.60 -19.63 -19.22
CA ARG A 332 -18.97 -19.31 -17.83
C ARG A 332 -19.26 -17.83 -17.69
N GLU A 333 -20.30 -17.48 -16.97
CA GLU A 333 -20.63 -16.09 -16.66
C GLU A 333 -19.49 -15.40 -15.90
N ILE A 334 -19.13 -14.20 -16.36
CA ILE A 334 -18.21 -13.32 -15.67
C ILE A 334 -18.99 -12.64 -14.56
N LYS A 335 -18.49 -12.76 -13.32
CA LYS A 335 -19.09 -12.13 -12.15
C LYS A 335 -18.17 -11.07 -11.58
N LYS A 336 -18.73 -9.92 -11.21
CA LYS A 336 -18.06 -8.85 -10.46
C LYS A 336 -18.52 -8.87 -9.01
N THR A 337 -17.69 -8.36 -8.12
CA THR A 337 -18.08 -8.11 -6.73
C THR A 337 -18.92 -6.83 -6.67
N ALA A 338 -20.09 -6.91 -6.06
CA ALA A 338 -21.03 -5.79 -5.95
C ALA A 338 -20.93 -5.09 -4.59
N GLY A 339 -20.46 -5.79 -3.57
CA GLY A 339 -20.39 -5.30 -2.19
C GLY A 339 -20.20 -6.44 -1.21
N GLU A 340 -20.14 -6.09 0.07
CA GLU A 340 -20.21 -7.09 1.15
C GLU A 340 -21.61 -7.71 1.22
N ARG A 341 -21.67 -8.98 1.62
CA ARG A 341 -22.91 -9.71 1.89
C ARG A 341 -23.64 -9.13 3.10
N VAL A 342 -22.88 -8.71 4.09
CA VAL A 342 -23.33 -7.97 5.28
C VAL A 342 -22.37 -6.82 5.41
N GLU A 343 -22.88 -5.59 5.39
CA GLU A 343 -22.06 -4.38 5.52
C GLU A 343 -21.21 -4.43 6.80
N GLY A 344 -19.89 -4.22 6.66
CA GLY A 344 -18.94 -4.34 7.77
C GLY A 344 -18.72 -5.78 8.26
N GLY A 345 -19.36 -6.77 7.65
CA GLY A 345 -19.32 -8.17 8.07
C GLY A 345 -17.93 -8.77 8.00
N PHE A 346 -17.11 -8.41 7.00
CA PHE A 346 -15.70 -8.82 6.99
C PHE A 346 -14.90 -8.10 8.07
N ILE A 347 -15.10 -6.79 8.23
CA ILE A 347 -14.33 -5.96 9.17
C ILE A 347 -14.55 -6.35 10.62
N ALA A 348 -15.78 -6.71 10.99
CA ALA A 348 -16.09 -7.23 12.30
C ALA A 348 -15.31 -8.52 12.66
N THR A 349 -14.72 -9.21 11.67
CA THR A 349 -13.89 -10.41 11.91
C THR A 349 -12.41 -10.10 12.12
N LEU A 350 -11.96 -8.88 11.82
CA LEU A 350 -10.55 -8.51 11.91
C LEU A 350 -10.14 -8.28 13.37
N PRO A 351 -8.93 -8.72 13.80
CA PRO A 351 -8.48 -8.56 15.17
C PRO A 351 -8.44 -7.11 15.63
N CYS A 352 -7.90 -6.22 14.80
CA CYS A 352 -7.73 -4.81 15.11
C CYS A 352 -7.89 -3.97 13.84
N TYR A 353 -9.09 -3.44 13.68
CA TYR A 353 -9.45 -2.46 12.68
C TYR A 353 -9.87 -1.18 13.41
N ILE A 354 -9.23 -0.06 13.09
CA ILE A 354 -9.54 1.24 13.66
C ILE A 354 -9.97 2.16 12.54
N ARG A 355 -11.14 2.77 12.70
CA ARG A 355 -11.70 3.76 11.79
C ARG A 355 -12.34 4.86 12.61
N ARG A 356 -11.78 6.05 12.50
CA ARG A 356 -12.36 7.29 13.00
C ARG A 356 -12.59 8.23 11.84
N GLU A 357 -13.72 8.91 11.90
CA GLU A 357 -14.14 9.90 10.92
C GLU A 357 -13.67 11.28 11.38
N ALA A 358 -13.31 12.14 10.43
CA ALA A 358 -13.01 13.53 10.75
C ALA A 358 -14.29 14.25 11.21
N ALA A 359 -14.18 15.12 12.22
CA ALA A 359 -15.35 15.84 12.77
C ALA A 359 -16.00 16.77 11.73
N ASP A 360 -15.21 17.32 10.80
CA ASP A 360 -15.69 18.15 9.72
C ASP A 360 -15.52 17.44 8.36
N PRO A 361 -16.55 17.43 7.50
CA PRO A 361 -16.37 17.02 6.12
C PRO A 361 -15.35 17.94 5.46
N ILE A 362 -14.43 17.36 4.69
CA ILE A 362 -13.50 18.12 3.86
C ILE A 362 -14.36 19.07 3.01
N PRO A 363 -14.12 20.40 3.05
CA PRO A 363 -14.89 21.34 2.23
C PRO A 363 -14.87 20.87 0.78
N GLU A 364 -16.01 20.90 0.10
CA GLU A 364 -16.03 20.57 -1.33
C GLU A 364 -14.99 21.45 -2.05
N PRO A 365 -14.17 20.90 -2.95
CA PRO A 365 -13.22 21.69 -3.70
C PRO A 365 -13.97 22.77 -4.48
N GLU A 366 -13.58 24.04 -4.28
CA GLU A 366 -14.09 25.18 -5.04
C GLU A 366 -13.88 25.04 -6.56
#